data_AF-A0A6B1Y323-F1
#
_entry.id   AF-A0A6B1Y323-F1
#
_cell.length_a   1.000
_cell.length_b   1.000
_cell.length_c   1.000
_cell.angle_alpha   90.00
_cell.angle_beta   90.00
_cell.angle_gamma   90.00
#
_symmetry.space_group_name_H-M   'P 1'
#
loop_
_entity.id
_entity.type
_entity.pdbx_description
1 polymer ?
#
loop_
_entity_poly.entity_id
_entity_poly.type
_entity_poly.pdbx_seq_one_letter_code
_entity_poly.pdbx_strand_id
1 'polypeptide(L)'
;MSELRHQEIIDRVHYMYLQTDGTIEFPNSFEGDLLKIAYGTAVQSIKQPQLNPNQQIVLDWLKEKYTVTNIEPIELFWRLRVNSIKPDYRGRPVYRSYRYMSKIGQLQVIQAFSRWALEQEKAE
;
A
#
# COMPACT_ATOMS: atom_id res chain seq x y z
N MET A 1 -6.41 2.10 -13.00
CA MET A 1 -7.42 1.03 -13.22
C MET A 1 -8.30 0.94 -12.00
N SER A 2 -9.61 0.72 -12.15
CA SER A 2 -10.54 0.60 -11.00
C SER A 2 -10.40 -0.74 -10.28
N GLU A 3 -10.74 -0.80 -8.99
CA GLU A 3 -10.73 -2.02 -8.16
C GLU A 3 -11.56 -3.15 -8.78
N LEU A 4 -12.72 -2.81 -9.36
CA LEU A 4 -13.58 -3.74 -10.13
C LEU A 4 -12.83 -4.43 -11.27
N ARG A 5 -11.95 -3.70 -11.98
CA ARG A 5 -11.17 -4.26 -13.09
C ARG A 5 -10.06 -5.18 -12.60
N HIS A 6 -9.48 -4.91 -11.44
CA HIS A 6 -8.53 -5.86 -10.81
C HIS A 6 -9.24 -7.13 -10.36
N GLN A 7 -10.45 -7.02 -9.80
CA GLN A 7 -11.22 -8.20 -9.37
C GLN A 7 -11.57 -9.07 -10.57
N GLU A 8 -12.02 -8.46 -11.67
CA GLU A 8 -12.32 -9.18 -12.91
C GLU A 8 -11.10 -9.95 -13.46
N ILE A 9 -9.89 -9.35 -13.39
CA ILE A 9 -8.65 -10.02 -13.81
C ILE A 9 -8.37 -11.25 -12.93
N ILE A 10 -8.53 -11.12 -11.61
CA ILE A 10 -8.33 -12.24 -10.67
C ILE A 10 -9.34 -13.35 -10.96
N ASP A 11 -10.62 -13.01 -11.08
CA ASP A 11 -11.70 -13.97 -11.28
C ASP A 11 -11.52 -14.73 -12.60
N ARG A 12 -11.15 -14.02 -13.68
CA ARG A 12 -10.89 -14.66 -14.99
C ARG A 12 -9.67 -15.58 -14.95
N VAL A 13 -8.59 -15.15 -14.30
CA VAL A 13 -7.39 -15.99 -14.16
C VAL A 13 -7.69 -17.22 -13.33
N HIS A 14 -8.47 -17.09 -12.26
CA HIS A 14 -8.90 -18.24 -11.47
C HIS A 14 -9.78 -19.19 -12.29
N TYR A 15 -10.76 -18.66 -13.02
CA TYR A 15 -11.64 -19.49 -13.85
C TYR A 15 -10.89 -20.31 -14.90
N MET A 16 -9.87 -19.72 -15.52
CA MET A 16 -9.16 -20.36 -16.65
C MET A 16 -7.96 -21.22 -16.24
N TYR A 17 -7.27 -20.86 -15.16
CA TYR A 17 -5.92 -21.38 -14.88
C TYR A 17 -5.74 -21.91 -13.45
N LEU A 18 -6.74 -21.75 -12.55
CA LEU A 18 -6.69 -22.34 -11.21
C LEU A 18 -6.86 -23.85 -11.29
N GLN A 19 -5.88 -24.55 -10.76
CA GLN A 19 -5.89 -26.00 -10.64
C GLN A 19 -6.64 -26.44 -9.38
N THR A 20 -7.03 -27.71 -9.32
CA THR A 20 -7.77 -28.28 -8.19
C THR A 20 -6.97 -28.28 -6.88
N ASP A 21 -5.64 -28.22 -6.97
CA ASP A 21 -4.72 -28.09 -5.83
C ASP A 21 -4.49 -26.64 -5.37
N GLY A 22 -5.14 -25.67 -6.02
CA GLY A 22 -5.04 -24.24 -5.72
C GLY A 22 -3.84 -23.52 -6.36
N THR A 23 -3.04 -24.20 -7.17
CA THR A 23 -1.98 -23.57 -7.96
C THR A 23 -2.56 -22.91 -9.22
N ILE A 24 -1.83 -21.94 -9.80
CA ILE A 24 -2.22 -21.29 -11.06
C ILE A 24 -1.14 -21.60 -12.10
N GLU A 25 -1.54 -22.31 -13.15
CA GLU A 25 -0.66 -22.64 -14.28
C GLU A 25 -0.95 -21.71 -15.46
N PHE A 26 -0.08 -20.72 -15.66
CA PHE A 26 -0.17 -19.83 -16.81
C PHE A 26 0.31 -20.54 -18.08
N PRO A 27 -0.26 -20.23 -19.25
CA PRO A 27 0.23 -20.74 -20.53
C PRO A 27 1.71 -20.43 -20.72
N ASN A 28 2.47 -21.37 -21.29
CA ASN A 28 3.86 -21.12 -21.70
C ASN A 28 3.90 -20.34 -23.03
N SER A 29 3.42 -19.10 -22.99
CA SER A 29 3.41 -18.17 -24.12
C SER A 29 3.62 -16.74 -23.64
N PHE A 30 3.91 -15.84 -24.57
CA PHE A 30 4.03 -14.41 -24.27
C PHE A 30 2.75 -13.84 -23.63
N GLU A 31 1.58 -14.26 -24.11
CA GLU A 31 0.29 -13.90 -23.50
C GLU A 31 0.16 -14.43 -22.07
N GLY A 32 0.67 -15.63 -21.80
CA GLY A 32 0.74 -16.21 -20.46
C GLY A 32 1.61 -15.39 -19.51
N ASP A 33 2.76 -14.91 -19.97
CA ASP A 33 3.63 -14.01 -19.20
C ASP A 33 2.94 -12.68 -18.88
N LEU A 34 2.25 -12.09 -19.86
CA LEU A 34 1.47 -10.88 -19.67
C LEU A 34 0.33 -11.08 -18.65
N LEU A 35 -0.37 -12.21 -18.72
CA LEU A 35 -1.43 -12.58 -17.77
C LEU A 35 -0.88 -12.73 -16.36
N LYS A 36 0.30 -13.35 -16.19
CA LYS A 36 0.97 -13.50 -14.90
C LYS A 36 1.29 -12.15 -14.27
N ILE A 37 1.81 -11.21 -15.06
CA ILE A 37 2.10 -9.84 -14.61
C ILE A 37 0.81 -9.12 -14.22
N ALA A 38 -0.22 -9.19 -15.06
CA ALA A 38 -1.51 -8.56 -14.81
C ALA A 38 -2.19 -9.12 -13.55
N TYR A 39 -2.19 -10.44 -13.37
CA TYR A 39 -2.70 -11.11 -12.18
C TYR A 39 -1.96 -10.66 -10.92
N GLY A 40 -0.62 -10.68 -10.94
CA GLY A 40 0.19 -10.21 -9.80
C GLY A 40 -0.14 -8.77 -9.41
N THR A 41 -0.28 -7.89 -10.41
CA THR A 41 -0.66 -6.48 -10.22
C THR A 41 -2.07 -6.35 -9.64
N ALA A 42 -3.02 -7.13 -10.15
CA ALA A 42 -4.42 -7.11 -9.69
C ALA A 42 -4.55 -7.61 -8.24
N VAL A 43 -3.92 -8.75 -7.91
CA VAL A 43 -3.89 -9.31 -6.55
C VAL A 43 -3.27 -8.31 -5.57
N GLN A 44 -2.14 -7.68 -5.95
CA GLN A 44 -1.52 -6.68 -5.10
C GLN A 44 -2.42 -5.45 -4.91
N SER A 45 -3.17 -5.06 -5.94
CA SER A 45 -4.08 -3.91 -5.90
C SER A 45 -5.30 -4.15 -5.02
N ILE A 46 -5.89 -5.35 -5.04
CA ILE A 46 -7.04 -5.68 -4.18
C ILE A 46 -6.63 -5.93 -2.73
N LYS A 47 -5.39 -6.39 -2.50
CA LYS A 47 -4.83 -6.48 -1.15
C LYS A 47 -4.52 -5.12 -0.51
N GLN A 48 -4.88 -4.00 -1.15
CA GLN A 48 -4.72 -2.69 -0.52
C GLN A 48 -5.72 -2.54 0.63
N PRO A 49 -5.25 -2.16 1.82
CA PRO A 49 -6.14 -1.91 2.92
C PRO A 49 -6.95 -0.65 2.62
N GLN A 50 -8.26 -0.73 2.77
CA GLN A 50 -9.09 0.47 2.79
C GLN A 50 -8.75 1.27 4.06
N LEU A 51 -8.16 2.45 3.85
CA LEU A 51 -7.73 3.31 4.94
C LEU A 51 -8.91 4.12 5.45
N ASN A 52 -9.12 4.11 6.76
CA ASN A 52 -10.04 5.01 7.42
C ASN A 52 -9.48 6.45 7.45
N PRO A 53 -10.29 7.47 7.80
CA PRO A 53 -9.85 8.86 7.77
C PRO A 53 -8.59 9.14 8.61
N ASN A 54 -8.43 8.49 9.77
CA ASN A 54 -7.23 8.67 10.59
C ASN A 54 -5.99 8.07 9.93
N GLN A 55 -6.14 6.91 9.28
CA GLN A 55 -5.04 6.31 8.52
C GLN A 55 -4.65 7.16 7.33
N GLN A 56 -5.62 7.75 6.64
CA GLN A 56 -5.37 8.64 5.51
C GLN A 56 -4.57 9.88 5.94
N ILE A 57 -4.94 10.51 7.07
CA ILE A 57 -4.19 11.66 7.61
C ILE A 57 -2.71 11.32 7.86
N VAL A 58 -2.42 10.12 8.38
CA VAL A 58 -1.03 9.69 8.62
C VAL A 58 -0.31 9.38 7.31
N LEU A 59 -0.98 8.73 6.36
CA LEU A 59 -0.43 8.47 5.04
C LEU A 59 -0.07 9.77 4.31
N ASP A 60 -0.97 10.75 4.30
CA ASP A 60 -0.75 12.03 3.61
C ASP A 60 0.43 12.79 4.22
N TRP A 61 0.56 12.76 5.55
CA TRP A 61 1.72 13.34 6.23
C TRP A 61 3.02 12.65 5.83
N LEU A 62 3.04 11.31 5.72
CA LEU A 62 4.23 10.57 5.30
C LEU A 62 4.62 10.92 3.86
N LYS A 63 3.65 11.00 2.94
CA LYS A 63 3.88 11.41 1.54
C LYS A 63 4.45 12.82 1.47
N GLU A 64 3.83 13.77 2.16
CA GLU A 64 4.29 15.16 2.21
C GLU A 64 5.75 15.22 2.69
N LYS A 65 6.08 14.56 3.81
CA LYS A 65 7.43 14.60 4.36
C LYS A 65 8.45 13.87 3.49
N TYR A 66 8.07 12.77 2.87
CA TYR A 66 8.94 12.09 1.92
C TYR A 66 9.31 12.97 0.73
N THR A 67 8.35 13.72 0.18
CA THR A 67 8.59 14.58 -0.98
C THR A 67 9.36 15.85 -0.64
N VAL A 68 9.07 16.49 0.50
CA VAL A 68 9.66 17.81 0.83
C VAL A 68 10.96 17.72 1.63
N THR A 69 11.38 16.52 2.03
CA THR A 69 12.59 16.32 2.82
C THR A 69 13.40 15.16 2.27
N ASN A 70 14.72 15.21 2.40
CA ASN A 70 15.61 14.09 2.06
C ASN A 70 15.74 13.10 3.23
N ILE A 71 14.63 12.81 3.93
CA ILE A 71 14.61 11.92 5.09
C ILE A 71 14.29 10.51 4.60
N GLU A 72 15.09 9.53 5.02
CA GLU A 72 14.88 8.13 4.66
C GLU A 72 13.50 7.61 5.13
N PRO A 73 12.84 6.71 4.36
CA PRO A 73 11.53 6.15 4.70
C PRO A 73 11.44 5.60 6.12
N ILE A 74 12.49 4.88 6.58
CA ILE A 74 12.53 4.28 7.91
C ILE A 74 12.58 5.36 9.00
N GLU A 75 13.32 6.44 8.77
CA GLU A 75 13.42 7.55 9.71
C GLU A 75 12.11 8.34 9.82
N LEU A 76 11.34 8.50 8.73
CA LEU A 76 10.02 9.14 8.76
C LEU A 76 9.06 8.46 9.73
N PHE A 77 9.04 7.12 9.76
CA PHE A 77 8.22 6.37 10.71
C PHE A 77 8.67 6.57 12.16
N TRP A 78 9.99 6.62 12.39
CA TRP A 78 10.52 6.93 13.71
C TRP A 78 10.12 8.35 14.17
N ARG A 79 10.15 9.32 13.25
CA ARG A 79 9.73 10.71 13.52
C ARG A 79 8.25 10.83 13.89
N LEU A 80 7.35 10.02 13.34
CA LEU A 80 5.95 9.96 13.82
C LEU A 80 5.88 9.64 15.31
N ARG A 81 6.64 8.63 15.76
CA ARG A 81 6.68 8.21 17.17
C ARG A 81 7.29 9.31 18.05
N VAL A 82 8.43 9.86 17.67
CA VAL A 82 9.13 10.87 18.46
C VAL A 82 8.35 12.18 18.53
N ASN A 83 7.73 12.61 17.43
CA ASN A 83 6.91 13.81 17.47
C ASN A 83 5.63 13.58 18.28
N SER A 84 5.10 12.35 18.31
CA SER A 84 3.87 12.07 19.07
C SER A 84 4.01 12.25 20.59
N ILE A 85 5.22 12.23 21.14
CA ILE A 85 5.41 12.43 22.59
C ILE A 85 5.58 13.91 22.97
N LYS A 86 5.79 14.81 22.00
CA LYS A 86 6.07 16.23 22.28
C LYS A 86 4.77 17.04 22.52
N PRO A 87 4.70 17.88 23.58
CA PRO A 87 3.49 18.63 23.93
C PRO A 87 2.97 19.57 22.83
N ASP A 88 3.87 20.26 22.14
CA ASP A 88 3.60 21.18 21.02
C ASP A 88 3.03 20.47 19.78
N TYR A 89 3.33 19.18 19.62
CA TYR A 89 2.84 18.37 18.52
C TYR A 89 1.45 17.77 18.78
N ARG A 90 0.96 17.82 20.03
CA ARG A 90 -0.32 17.20 20.44
C ARG A 90 -1.56 17.80 19.78
N GLY A 91 -1.47 19.04 19.31
CA GLY A 91 -2.57 19.71 18.61
C GLY A 91 -2.74 19.26 17.15
N ARG A 92 -1.74 18.61 16.55
CA ARG A 92 -1.77 18.30 15.12
C ARG A 92 -2.68 17.11 14.80
N PRO A 93 -3.44 17.13 13.69
CA PRO A 93 -4.28 16.00 13.27
C PRO A 93 -3.50 14.68 13.16
N VAL A 94 -2.34 14.70 12.48
CA VAL A 94 -1.45 13.54 12.34
C VAL A 94 -1.07 12.91 13.67
N TYR A 95 -0.86 13.72 14.70
CA TYR A 95 -0.54 13.20 16.04
C TYR A 95 -1.69 12.37 16.58
N ARG A 96 -2.91 12.94 16.64
CA ARG A 96 -4.06 12.25 17.21
C ARG A 96 -4.36 10.99 16.42
N SER A 97 -4.33 11.09 15.09
CA SER A 97 -4.58 9.96 14.20
C SER A 97 -3.55 8.84 14.37
N TYR A 98 -2.26 9.15 14.52
CA TYR A 98 -1.22 8.13 14.77
C TYR A 98 -1.26 7.58 16.20
N ARG A 99 -1.38 8.44 17.21
CA ARG A 99 -1.26 8.08 18.64
C ARG A 99 -2.29 7.05 19.09
N TYR A 100 -3.49 7.09 18.50
CA TYR A 100 -4.60 6.19 18.81
C TYR A 100 -4.82 5.12 17.74
N MET A 101 -3.93 5.02 16.74
CA MET A 101 -4.02 4.02 15.70
C MET A 101 -3.65 2.64 16.23
N SER A 102 -4.44 1.62 15.88
CA SER A 102 -4.13 0.23 16.17
C SER A 102 -2.85 -0.23 15.44
N LYS A 103 -2.20 -1.27 15.94
CA LYS A 103 -1.03 -1.88 15.27
C LYS A 103 -1.35 -2.32 13.84
N ILE A 104 -2.51 -2.94 13.64
CA ILE A 104 -3.02 -3.30 12.31
C ILE A 104 -3.11 -2.06 11.43
N GLY A 105 -3.67 -0.96 11.97
CA GLY A 105 -3.80 0.26 11.20
C GLY A 105 -2.47 0.89 10.81
N GLN A 106 -1.45 0.80 11.67
CA GLN A 106 -0.10 1.26 11.36
C GLN A 106 0.51 0.43 10.23
N LEU A 107 0.34 -0.90 10.25
CA LEU A 107 0.81 -1.79 9.17
C LEU A 107 0.13 -1.47 7.84
N GLN A 108 -1.17 -1.17 7.87
CA GLN A 108 -1.93 -0.78 6.68
C GLN A 108 -1.41 0.53 6.07
N VAL A 109 -1.11 1.53 6.91
CA VAL A 109 -0.49 2.79 6.47
C VAL A 109 0.91 2.56 5.91
N ILE A 110 1.73 1.72 6.55
CA ILE A 110 3.06 1.35 6.04
C ILE A 110 2.94 0.70 4.67
N GLN A 111 2.02 -0.26 4.50
CA GLN A 111 1.81 -0.95 3.24
C GLN A 111 1.41 0.02 2.10
N ALA A 112 0.51 0.96 2.38
CA ALA A 112 0.07 1.97 1.42
C ALA A 112 1.21 2.96 1.10
N PHE A 113 1.96 3.40 2.12
CA PHE A 113 3.09 4.32 1.95
C PHE A 113 4.23 3.70 1.15
N SER A 114 4.70 2.50 1.52
CA SER A 114 5.80 1.83 0.83
C SER A 114 5.52 1.63 -0.64
N ARG A 115 4.27 1.29 -0.99
CA ARG A 115 3.86 1.16 -2.38
C ARG A 115 3.94 2.47 -3.13
N TRP A 116 3.32 3.52 -2.58
CA TRP A 116 3.36 4.84 -3.19
C TRP A 116 4.80 5.35 -3.37
N ALA A 117 5.66 5.18 -2.37
CA ALA A 117 7.06 5.59 -2.45
C ALA A 117 7.82 4.84 -3.54
N LEU A 118 7.65 3.50 -3.63
CA LEU A 118 8.23 2.70 -4.71
C LEU A 118 7.74 3.09 -6.11
N GLU A 119 6.50 3.59 -6.24
CA GLU A 119 6.00 4.12 -7.51
C GLU A 119 6.67 5.45 -7.88
N GLN A 120 7.07 6.28 -6.91
CA GLN A 120 7.83 7.50 -7.18
C GLN A 120 9.26 7.17 -7.64
N GLU A 121 9.96 6.26 -6.94
CA GLU A 121 11.34 5.86 -7.27
C GLU A 121 11.48 5.21 -8.66
N LYS A 122 10.42 4.58 -9.17
CA LYS A 122 10.41 3.97 -10.51
C LYS A 122 10.12 4.99 -11.62
N ALA A 123 9.62 6.17 -11.27
CA ALA A 123 9.30 7.23 -12.20
C ALA A 123 10.45 8.24 -12.35
N GLU A 124 11.48 8.16 -11.50
CA GLU A 124 12.78 8.81 -11.64
C GLU A 124 13.73 8.00 -12.55
#